data_AF-A0A5C3M1C2-F1
#
_entry.id   AF-A0A5C3M1C2-F1
#
_cell.length_a   1.000
_cell.length_b   1.000
_cell.length_c   1.000
_cell.angle_alpha   90.00
_cell.angle_beta   90.00
_cell.angle_gamma   90.00
#
_symmetry.space_group_name_H-M   'P 1'
#
loop_
_entity.id
_entity.type
_entity.pdbx_description
1 polymer ?
#
loop_
_entity_poly.entity_id
_entity_poly.type
_entity_poly.pdbx_seq_one_letter_code
_entity_poly.pdbx_strand_id
1 'polypeptide(L)'
;METTMDALKKDELSVIPIPPLPIELFLAFFVAVIESTYPDMGKSKARELNARTVRHASQVCRYWRETLLNYPAIWGQVICLHLGSLRWYEELLHRSKISPIDLIEDEVIYEGQYLTSVLQHYSRIRILDLSIWEDVLIANPQLIDLCGELPLLQEFRLIGTTHLFSFWQPTDKCVASIGIAPALYKLSQCFLQFDIRTAAIQNITHLELEQTMLLPLSQYLTVLQNTKKLQVLSIIDSFHPLGPQHGSLPRVSLPCLYAITLEGCLSSCVELLSHLETHPELSLSLTCERVNYHLRSISSTSNYIHNLILHWSPDNFQPFLETKSRSNTLRIYNTGQLNPKKFPGSQGDQLLQLKLTWEPLDMISSQRDIVSPMLNALAIQPMENLQILAMNFASKLSPQLFKITKCFLSMCSSVQELAQVTTWGSDELMLILEQEPHSPRVLLPSLQKISLGQSNKRDAYKYSRLREFMTRRCICLDITFWSYKQELVEYMKAMIPNLNIVWDPNHPSSRFY
;
A
#
# COMPACT_ATOMS: atom_id res chain seq x y z
N MET A 1 11.39 6.43 49.58
CA MET A 1 10.67 5.89 48.41
C MET A 1 9.82 4.66 48.77
N GLU A 2 10.11 3.95 49.85
CA GLU A 2 9.27 2.83 50.37
C GLU A 2 8.00 3.28 51.11
N THR A 3 7.96 4.49 51.68
CA THR A 3 6.83 4.98 52.47
C THR A 3 5.61 5.46 51.66
N THR A 4 5.74 5.62 50.34
CA THR A 4 4.62 6.03 49.45
C THR A 4 3.87 4.88 48.81
N MET A 5 4.37 3.63 48.87
CA MET A 5 3.66 2.46 48.34
C MET A 5 2.64 1.86 49.31
N ASP A 6 2.78 2.07 50.62
CA ASP A 6 1.82 1.54 51.60
C ASP A 6 0.57 2.42 51.77
N ALA A 7 0.62 3.69 51.34
CA ALA A 7 -0.54 4.59 51.35
C ALA A 7 -1.55 4.33 50.21
N LEU A 8 -1.16 3.57 49.17
CA LEU A 8 -2.03 3.19 48.05
C LEU A 8 -2.76 1.84 48.25
N LYS A 9 -2.56 1.16 49.40
CA LYS A 9 -3.18 -0.14 49.70
C LYS A 9 -4.59 -0.06 50.31
N LYS A 10 -5.17 1.12 50.51
CA LYS A 10 -6.39 1.28 51.32
C LYS A 10 -7.58 1.94 50.64
N ASP A 11 -7.46 2.36 49.39
CA ASP A 11 -8.66 2.51 48.57
C ASP A 11 -9.03 1.11 48.06
N GLU A 12 -9.78 0.40 48.91
CA GLU A 12 -10.59 -0.75 48.53
C GLU A 12 -11.56 -0.29 47.43
N LEU A 13 -11.07 -0.21 46.19
CA LEU A 13 -11.89 -0.35 45.00
C LEU A 13 -12.65 -1.64 45.23
N SER A 14 -13.89 -1.53 45.69
CA SER A 14 -14.81 -2.65 45.84
C SER A 14 -14.87 -3.33 44.48
N VAL A 15 -14.09 -4.40 44.33
CA VAL A 15 -14.03 -5.17 43.09
C VAL A 15 -15.40 -5.79 42.95
N ILE A 16 -16.28 -5.12 42.21
CA ILE A 16 -17.58 -5.67 41.86
C ILE A 16 -17.26 -6.95 41.10
N PRO A 17 -17.64 -8.13 41.61
CA PRO A 17 -17.37 -9.38 40.93
C PRO A 17 -18.06 -9.29 39.57
N ILE A 18 -17.27 -9.29 38.50
CA ILE A 18 -17.81 -9.30 37.15
C ILE A 18 -18.59 -10.61 37.03
N PRO A 19 -19.91 -10.58 36.81
CA PRO A 19 -20.67 -11.81 36.62
C PRO A 19 -20.06 -12.55 35.42
N PRO A 20 -19.95 -13.89 35.48
CA PRO A 20 -19.35 -14.65 34.40
C PRO A 20 -20.13 -14.37 33.11
N LEU A 21 -19.44 -13.82 32.11
CA LEU A 21 -20.01 -13.68 30.78
C LEU A 21 -20.37 -15.07 30.25
N PRO A 22 -21.45 -15.20 29.44
CA PRO A 22 -21.67 -16.38 28.63
C PRO A 22 -20.39 -16.75 27.87
N ILE A 23 -20.07 -18.04 27.83
CA ILE A 23 -18.81 -18.53 27.25
C ILE A 23 -18.63 -18.10 25.79
N GLU A 24 -19.73 -17.99 25.05
CA GLU A 24 -19.77 -17.55 23.65
C GLU A 24 -19.32 -16.11 23.52
N LEU A 25 -19.81 -15.21 24.38
CA LEU A 25 -19.42 -13.79 24.37
C LEU A 25 -17.97 -13.62 24.82
N PHE A 26 -17.56 -14.42 25.80
CA PHE A 26 -16.17 -14.44 26.27
C PHE A 26 -15.21 -14.86 25.15
N LEU A 27 -15.52 -15.96 24.43
CA LEU A 27 -14.69 -16.43 23.32
C LEU A 27 -14.75 -15.48 22.12
N ALA A 28 -15.92 -14.94 21.78
CA ALA A 28 -16.06 -13.96 20.71
C ALA A 28 -15.22 -12.70 20.98
N PHE A 29 -15.11 -12.26 22.23
CA PHE A 29 -14.21 -11.19 22.61
C PHE A 29 -12.74 -11.53 22.29
N PHE A 30 -12.26 -12.72 22.65
CA PHE A 30 -10.87 -13.10 22.35
C PHE A 30 -10.61 -13.30 20.87
N VAL A 31 -11.57 -13.87 20.13
CA VAL A 31 -11.47 -13.97 18.67
C VAL A 31 -11.39 -12.56 18.06
N ALA A 32 -12.26 -11.64 18.48
CA ALA A 32 -12.22 -10.25 18.02
C ALA A 32 -10.91 -9.55 18.37
N VAL A 33 -10.32 -9.80 19.55
CA VAL A 33 -8.99 -9.27 19.91
C VAL A 33 -7.90 -9.84 19.02
N ILE A 34 -7.94 -11.15 18.72
CA ILE A 34 -6.93 -11.80 17.85
C ILE A 34 -7.07 -11.35 16.39
N GLU A 35 -8.30 -11.23 15.91
CA GLU A 35 -8.63 -10.78 14.56
C GLU A 35 -8.49 -9.26 14.38
N SER A 36 -8.47 -8.49 15.48
CA SER A 36 -8.24 -7.06 15.39
C SER A 36 -6.88 -6.80 14.77
N THR A 37 -6.91 -6.38 13.50
CA THR A 37 -5.73 -5.88 12.83
C THR A 37 -5.33 -4.60 13.55
N TYR A 38 -4.11 -4.57 14.07
CA TYR A 38 -3.48 -3.32 14.46
C TYR A 38 -2.85 -2.75 13.19
N PRO A 39 -3.52 -1.86 12.42
CA PRO A 39 -2.98 -1.34 11.16
C PRO A 39 -1.62 -0.65 11.35
N ASP A 40 -1.32 -0.33 12.61
CA ASP A 40 -0.16 0.40 13.05
C ASP A 40 1.01 -0.48 13.47
N MET A 41 0.77 -1.76 13.73
CA MET A 41 1.81 -2.74 14.06
C MET A 41 1.96 -3.70 12.89
N GLY A 42 3.19 -4.07 12.55
CA GLY A 42 3.42 -5.20 11.62
C GLY A 42 2.69 -6.45 12.11
N LYS A 43 2.30 -7.36 11.21
CA LYS A 43 1.48 -8.54 11.53
C LYS A 43 2.18 -9.41 12.57
N SER A 44 3.50 -9.57 12.45
CA SER A 44 4.33 -10.32 13.40
C SER A 44 4.21 -9.79 14.83
N LYS A 45 4.34 -8.47 15.02
CA LYS A 45 4.20 -7.83 16.35
C LYS A 45 2.77 -7.86 16.89
N ALA A 46 1.78 -7.70 16.03
CA ALA A 46 0.37 -7.87 16.42
C ALA A 46 0.11 -9.29 16.93
N ARG A 47 0.65 -10.31 16.25
CA ARG A 47 0.56 -11.71 16.68
C ARG A 47 1.28 -11.98 17.98
N GLU A 48 2.47 -11.41 18.16
CA GLU A 48 3.18 -11.49 19.42
C GLU A 48 2.33 -10.98 20.57
N LEU A 49 1.73 -9.81 20.39
CA LEU A 49 0.85 -9.22 21.38
C LEU A 49 -0.36 -10.11 21.65
N ASN A 50 -0.96 -10.70 20.61
CA ASN A 50 -2.10 -11.60 20.74
C ASN A 50 -1.72 -12.88 21.49
N ALA A 51 -0.58 -13.50 21.17
CA ALA A 51 -0.08 -14.69 21.85
C ALA A 51 0.19 -14.41 23.34
N ARG A 52 0.81 -13.27 23.66
CA ARG A 52 1.03 -12.81 25.05
C ARG A 52 -0.31 -12.56 25.75
N THR A 53 -1.24 -11.89 25.08
CA THR A 53 -2.57 -11.55 25.62
C THR A 53 -3.35 -12.81 25.98
N VAL A 54 -3.45 -13.79 25.06
CA VAL A 54 -4.12 -15.07 25.31
C VAL A 54 -3.44 -15.83 26.44
N ARG A 55 -2.10 -15.86 26.47
CA ARG A 55 -1.34 -16.50 27.54
C ARG A 55 -1.63 -15.86 28.90
N HIS A 56 -1.59 -14.53 29.02
CA HIS A 56 -1.89 -13.83 30.26
C HIS A 56 -3.36 -13.98 30.66
N ALA A 57 -4.28 -13.90 29.70
CA ALA A 57 -5.70 -14.13 29.93
C ALA A 57 -5.98 -15.52 30.52
N SER A 58 -5.26 -16.55 30.04
CA SER A 58 -5.35 -17.91 30.59
C SER A 58 -4.83 -18.05 32.04
N GLN A 59 -4.31 -16.97 32.63
CA GLN A 59 -3.80 -16.92 34.00
C GLN A 59 -4.61 -16.00 34.94
N VAL A 60 -5.62 -15.29 34.43
CA VAL A 60 -6.42 -14.34 35.23
C VAL A 60 -7.21 -15.05 36.33
N CYS A 61 -7.98 -16.07 35.96
CA CYS A 61 -8.71 -16.90 36.92
C CYS A 61 -8.94 -18.30 36.34
N ARG A 62 -9.46 -19.22 37.17
CA ARG A 62 -9.73 -20.60 36.78
C ARG A 62 -10.70 -20.70 35.59
N TYR A 63 -11.78 -19.92 35.60
CA TYR A 63 -12.77 -19.91 34.53
C TYR A 63 -12.16 -19.50 33.19
N TRP A 64 -11.34 -18.45 33.15
CA TRP A 64 -10.68 -17.99 31.91
C TRP A 64 -9.68 -19.02 31.41
N ARG A 65 -8.90 -19.61 32.34
CA ARG A 65 -7.95 -20.67 32.03
C ARG A 65 -8.63 -21.87 31.38
N GLU A 66 -9.64 -22.42 32.03
CA GLU A 66 -10.37 -23.60 31.55
C GLU A 66 -11.05 -23.30 30.22
N THR A 67 -11.67 -22.12 30.08
CA THR A 67 -12.35 -21.70 28.84
C THR A 67 -11.36 -21.58 27.67
N LEU A 68 -10.25 -20.85 27.86
CA LEU A 68 -9.26 -20.64 26.80
C LEU A 68 -8.51 -21.93 26.44
N LEU A 69 -8.11 -22.73 27.43
CA LEU A 69 -7.43 -24.02 27.17
C LEU A 69 -8.35 -25.02 26.45
N ASN A 70 -9.66 -24.93 26.66
CA ASN A 70 -10.64 -25.79 25.99
C ASN A 70 -11.11 -25.25 24.63
N TYR A 71 -10.55 -24.13 24.15
CA TYR A 71 -10.89 -23.55 22.85
C TYR A 71 -9.70 -23.58 21.88
N PRO A 72 -9.52 -24.68 21.11
CA PRO A 72 -8.30 -24.94 20.34
C PRO A 72 -8.04 -23.92 19.22
N ALA A 73 -9.09 -23.32 18.65
CA ALA A 73 -8.96 -22.38 17.53
C ALA A 73 -8.12 -21.14 17.89
N ILE A 74 -8.25 -20.62 19.11
CA ILE A 74 -7.44 -19.49 19.60
C ILE A 74 -5.94 -19.85 19.54
N TRP A 75 -5.57 -21.06 19.96
CA TRP A 75 -4.16 -21.47 20.01
C TRP A 75 -3.56 -21.68 18.60
N GLY A 76 -4.37 -22.05 17.61
CA GLY A 76 -3.92 -22.18 16.21
C GLY A 76 -3.69 -20.83 15.51
N GLN A 77 -4.37 -19.78 15.95
CA GLN A 77 -4.27 -18.43 15.38
C GLN A 77 -3.15 -17.58 15.99
N VAL A 78 -2.68 -17.93 17.20
CA VAL A 78 -1.59 -17.21 17.90
C VAL A 78 -0.23 -17.90 17.81
N ILE A 79 -0.09 -18.88 16.91
CA ILE A 79 1.21 -19.48 16.60
C ILE A 79 2.09 -18.40 15.96
N CYS A 80 3.31 -18.29 16.50
CA CYS A 80 4.26 -17.25 16.17
C CYS A 80 5.67 -17.83 16.31
N LEU A 81 6.42 -17.91 15.19
CA LEU A 81 7.64 -18.70 15.11
C LEU A 81 8.83 -18.06 15.83
N HIS A 82 8.86 -16.73 15.93
CA HIS A 82 9.92 -16.01 16.64
C HIS A 82 9.75 -16.00 18.18
N LEU A 83 8.64 -16.55 18.71
CA LEU A 83 8.33 -16.48 20.14
C LEU A 83 8.45 -17.82 20.84
N GLY A 84 9.48 -17.92 21.68
CA GLY A 84 9.64 -19.01 22.64
C GLY A 84 10.51 -20.14 22.12
N SER A 85 10.58 -21.20 22.92
CA SER A 85 11.34 -22.40 22.57
C SER A 85 10.51 -23.35 21.70
N LEU A 86 11.17 -24.31 21.05
CA LEU A 86 10.52 -25.38 20.30
C LEU A 86 9.40 -26.07 21.12
N ARG A 87 9.65 -26.27 22.41
CA ARG A 87 8.67 -26.83 23.36
C ARG A 87 7.41 -25.98 23.51
N TRP A 88 7.54 -24.65 23.48
CA TRP A 88 6.37 -23.76 23.54
C TRP A 88 5.55 -23.86 22.25
N TYR A 89 6.22 -23.93 21.10
CA TYR A 89 5.58 -24.13 19.82
C TYR A 89 4.81 -25.48 19.75
N GLU A 90 5.45 -26.57 20.18
CA GLU A 90 4.80 -27.89 20.29
C GLU A 90 3.59 -27.87 21.21
N GLU A 91 3.65 -27.13 22.32
CA GLU A 91 2.52 -26.94 23.23
C GLU A 91 1.36 -26.19 22.55
N LEU A 92 1.63 -25.16 21.73
CA LEU A 92 0.61 -24.45 20.96
C LEU A 92 -0.04 -25.36 19.89
N LEU A 93 0.78 -26.15 19.19
CA LEU A 93 0.29 -27.17 18.26
C LEU A 93 -0.60 -28.21 18.95
N HIS A 94 -0.16 -28.69 20.11
CA HIS A 94 -0.93 -29.64 20.90
C HIS A 94 -2.28 -29.06 21.35
N ARG A 95 -2.27 -27.82 21.86
CA ARG A 95 -3.48 -27.12 22.29
C ARG A 95 -4.44 -26.80 21.16
N SER A 96 -3.92 -26.54 19.96
CA SER A 96 -4.75 -26.27 18.79
C SER A 96 -5.46 -27.50 18.23
N LYS A 97 -5.10 -28.73 18.66
CA LYS A 97 -5.76 -30.00 18.31
C LYS A 97 -5.92 -30.18 16.80
N ILE A 98 -7.15 -30.12 16.29
CA ILE A 98 -7.50 -30.22 14.86
C ILE A 98 -7.90 -28.88 14.26
N SER A 99 -7.82 -27.79 15.04
CA SER A 99 -8.23 -26.47 14.56
C SER A 99 -7.29 -25.95 13.48
N PRO A 100 -7.78 -25.05 12.62
CA PRO A 100 -6.96 -24.38 11.63
C PRO A 100 -5.76 -23.67 12.26
N ILE A 101 -4.64 -23.69 11.55
CA ILE A 101 -3.40 -23.02 11.94
C ILE A 101 -3.18 -21.84 11.01
N ASP A 102 -2.87 -20.70 11.59
CA ASP A 102 -2.36 -19.59 10.82
C ASP A 102 -0.87 -19.44 11.12
N LEU A 103 -0.05 -19.42 10.09
CA LEU A 103 1.38 -19.25 10.16
C LEU A 103 1.75 -17.94 9.48
N ILE A 104 1.89 -16.87 10.26
CA ILE A 104 2.21 -15.53 9.77
C ILE A 104 3.51 -15.07 10.42
N GLU A 105 4.52 -14.77 9.59
CA GLU A 105 5.79 -14.22 10.00
C GLU A 105 6.29 -13.21 8.97
N ASP A 106 6.26 -11.93 9.35
CA ASP A 106 6.77 -10.84 8.50
C ASP A 106 8.30 -10.74 8.60
N GLU A 107 8.88 -11.12 9.74
CA GLU A 107 10.32 -11.14 9.92
C GLU A 107 10.95 -12.33 9.17
N VAL A 108 12.18 -12.15 8.70
CA VAL A 108 12.89 -13.21 8.01
C VAL A 108 13.17 -14.35 9.00
N ILE A 109 12.71 -15.54 8.66
CA ILE A 109 13.04 -16.76 9.39
C ILE A 109 14.44 -17.21 8.99
N TYR A 110 15.34 -17.27 9.97
CA TYR A 110 16.72 -17.76 9.82
C TYR A 110 16.90 -19.20 10.31
N GLU A 111 15.99 -19.70 11.15
CA GLU A 111 16.06 -21.06 11.72
C GLU A 111 14.91 -21.93 11.24
N GLY A 112 15.23 -22.97 10.46
CA GLY A 112 14.22 -23.85 9.87
C GLY A 112 13.62 -24.90 10.81
N GLN A 113 14.23 -25.16 11.98
CA GLN A 113 13.84 -26.29 12.83
C GLN A 113 12.37 -26.25 13.29
N TYR A 114 11.85 -25.06 13.57
CA TYR A 114 10.45 -24.88 13.98
C TYR A 114 9.49 -25.15 12.83
N LEU A 115 9.91 -24.79 11.63
CA LEU A 115 9.09 -24.85 10.43
C LEU A 115 8.77 -26.30 10.06
N THR A 116 9.74 -27.22 10.14
CA THR A 116 9.51 -28.65 9.93
C THR A 116 8.38 -29.20 10.80
N SER A 117 8.35 -28.85 12.08
CA SER A 117 7.30 -29.29 13.00
C SER A 117 5.92 -28.71 12.67
N VAL A 118 5.85 -27.46 12.17
CA VAL A 118 4.58 -26.87 11.68
C VAL A 118 4.10 -27.58 10.43
N LEU A 119 5.00 -27.80 9.49
CA LEU A 119 4.66 -28.32 8.18
C LEU A 119 4.13 -29.76 8.25
N GLN A 120 4.44 -30.53 9.30
CA GLN A 120 3.79 -31.82 9.57
C GLN A 120 2.25 -31.71 9.75
N HIS A 121 1.73 -30.50 10.00
CA HIS A 121 0.31 -30.21 10.14
C HIS A 121 -0.24 -29.41 8.94
N TYR A 122 0.36 -29.51 7.74
CA TYR A 122 -0.02 -28.72 6.57
C TYR A 122 -1.52 -28.77 6.22
N SER A 123 -2.19 -29.91 6.44
CA SER A 123 -3.64 -30.07 6.18
C SER A 123 -4.53 -29.15 7.02
N ARG A 124 -3.99 -28.61 8.12
CA ARG A 124 -4.66 -27.67 9.02
C ARG A 124 -4.31 -26.21 8.70
N ILE A 125 -3.32 -25.94 7.86
CA ILE A 125 -2.87 -24.58 7.58
C ILE A 125 -3.95 -23.85 6.79
N ARG A 126 -4.41 -22.72 7.34
CA ARG A 126 -5.38 -21.81 6.75
C ARG A 126 -4.72 -20.58 6.14
N ILE A 127 -3.78 -19.98 6.86
CA ILE A 127 -2.99 -18.85 6.38
C ILE A 127 -1.53 -19.26 6.44
N LEU A 128 -0.83 -19.14 5.32
CA LEU A 128 0.62 -19.31 5.24
C LEU A 128 1.21 -18.02 4.69
N ASP A 129 1.77 -17.17 5.54
CA ASP A 129 2.39 -15.88 5.19
C ASP A 129 3.78 -15.83 5.81
N LEU A 130 4.80 -16.22 5.04
CA LEU A 130 6.16 -16.39 5.55
C LEU A 130 7.17 -15.55 4.77
N SER A 131 8.11 -14.93 5.47
CA SER A 131 9.37 -14.44 4.92
C SER A 131 10.52 -15.39 5.27
N ILE A 132 11.12 -16.03 4.28
CA ILE A 132 12.10 -17.11 4.50
C ILE A 132 13.45 -16.76 3.87
N TRP A 133 14.55 -17.01 4.60
CA TRP A 133 15.89 -16.91 4.04
C TRP A 133 16.25 -18.12 3.16
N GLU A 134 17.13 -17.93 2.19
CA GLU A 134 17.52 -18.97 1.23
C GLU A 134 17.99 -20.27 1.89
N ASP A 135 18.85 -20.17 2.90
CA ASP A 135 19.37 -21.35 3.63
C ASP A 135 18.27 -22.15 4.32
N VAL A 136 17.22 -21.47 4.81
CA VAL A 136 16.07 -22.14 5.45
C VAL A 136 15.25 -22.89 4.41
N LEU A 137 15.05 -22.31 3.23
CA LEU A 137 14.32 -22.98 2.15
C LEU A 137 15.08 -24.23 1.65
N ILE A 138 16.40 -24.13 1.52
CA ILE A 138 17.28 -25.26 1.16
C ILE A 138 17.26 -26.35 2.24
N ALA A 139 17.32 -25.96 3.52
CA ALA A 139 17.28 -26.88 4.63
C ALA A 139 15.91 -27.56 4.82
N ASN A 140 14.85 -26.99 4.26
CA ASN A 140 13.47 -27.45 4.43
C ASN A 140 12.80 -27.68 3.07
N PRO A 141 13.25 -28.69 2.29
CA PRO A 141 12.67 -29.00 0.99
C PRO A 141 11.17 -29.35 1.08
N GLN A 142 10.68 -29.71 2.27
CA GLN A 142 9.26 -29.92 2.53
C GLN A 142 8.38 -28.68 2.31
N LEU A 143 8.94 -27.47 2.38
CA LEU A 143 8.23 -26.24 1.98
C LEU A 143 7.93 -26.22 0.48
N ILE A 144 8.83 -26.80 -0.29
CA ILE A 144 8.72 -26.97 -1.74
C ILE A 144 7.73 -28.11 -2.01
N ASP A 145 7.86 -29.18 -1.23
CA ASP A 145 6.98 -30.35 -1.26
C ASP A 145 5.69 -30.16 -0.42
N LEU A 146 5.31 -28.93 -0.06
CA LEU A 146 4.00 -28.60 0.53
C LEU A 146 2.82 -29.00 -0.37
N CYS A 147 3.17 -29.56 -1.53
CA CYS A 147 2.42 -30.29 -2.53
C CYS A 147 1.40 -31.36 -2.08
N GLY A 148 1.10 -31.48 -0.79
CA GLY A 148 -0.07 -32.23 -0.32
C GLY A 148 -1.37 -31.46 -0.56
N GLU A 149 -2.51 -32.11 -0.30
CA GLU A 149 -3.79 -31.39 -0.27
C GLU A 149 -3.72 -30.35 0.86
N LEU A 150 -3.92 -29.08 0.53
CA LEU A 150 -4.01 -27.97 1.48
C LEU A 150 -5.49 -27.55 1.58
N PRO A 151 -6.36 -28.41 2.13
CA PRO A 151 -7.82 -28.27 1.99
C PRO A 151 -8.36 -27.02 2.66
N LEU A 152 -7.68 -26.51 3.69
CA LEU A 152 -8.10 -25.35 4.47
C LEU A 152 -7.36 -24.06 4.09
N LEU A 153 -6.38 -24.12 3.19
CA LEU A 153 -5.56 -22.96 2.85
C LEU A 153 -6.41 -21.92 2.12
N GLN A 154 -6.42 -20.72 2.69
CA GLN A 154 -7.21 -19.56 2.29
C GLN A 154 -6.34 -18.42 1.77
N GLU A 155 -5.20 -18.18 2.45
CA GLU A 155 -4.23 -17.16 2.09
C GLU A 155 -2.83 -17.79 1.98
N PHE A 156 -2.14 -17.51 0.88
CA PHE A 156 -0.77 -17.96 0.66
C PHE A 156 0.13 -16.78 0.29
N ARG A 157 1.21 -16.63 1.04
CA ARG A 157 2.29 -15.67 0.84
C ARG A 157 3.62 -16.29 1.27
N LEU A 158 4.60 -16.22 0.39
CA LEU A 158 5.91 -16.80 0.63
C LEU A 158 6.97 -15.88 0.05
N ILE A 159 7.54 -15.01 0.89
CA ILE A 159 8.63 -14.08 0.57
C ILE A 159 9.98 -14.79 0.78
N GLY A 160 10.94 -14.49 -0.08
CA GLY A 160 12.21 -15.16 -0.24
C GLY A 160 13.22 -14.15 -0.77
N THR A 161 14.50 -14.39 -0.50
CA THR A 161 15.56 -13.48 -0.98
C THR A 161 15.71 -13.60 -2.49
N THR A 162 15.96 -12.48 -3.16
CA THR A 162 16.07 -12.38 -4.63
C THR A 162 17.16 -13.26 -5.24
N HIS A 163 18.09 -13.81 -4.45
CA HIS A 163 19.12 -14.72 -4.95
C HIS A 163 18.58 -16.12 -5.28
N LEU A 164 17.42 -16.50 -4.73
CA LEU A 164 16.78 -17.79 -5.02
C LEU A 164 16.48 -17.99 -6.51
N PHE A 165 16.25 -16.91 -7.26
CA PHE A 165 15.92 -16.96 -8.69
C PHE A 165 16.96 -17.63 -9.57
N SER A 166 18.25 -17.49 -9.25
CA SER A 166 19.31 -18.09 -10.07
C SER A 166 19.49 -19.58 -9.82
N PHE A 167 19.15 -20.05 -8.63
CA PHE A 167 19.35 -21.44 -8.22
C PHE A 167 18.12 -22.30 -8.43
N TRP A 168 16.94 -21.69 -8.45
CA TRP A 168 15.69 -22.37 -8.65
C TRP A 168 15.37 -22.51 -10.14
N GLN A 169 15.70 -23.68 -10.70
CA GLN A 169 14.96 -24.17 -11.85
C GLN A 169 13.68 -24.81 -11.33
N PRO A 170 12.50 -24.24 -11.58
CA PRO A 170 11.25 -24.85 -11.19
C PRO A 170 11.22 -26.25 -11.80
N THR A 171 11.33 -27.26 -10.95
CA THR A 171 11.01 -28.61 -11.39
C THR A 171 9.49 -28.67 -11.55
N ASP A 172 9.00 -29.38 -12.58
CA ASP A 172 7.56 -29.49 -12.89
C ASP A 172 6.69 -29.92 -11.69
N LYS A 173 7.31 -30.47 -10.63
CA LYS A 173 6.65 -30.99 -9.42
C LYS A 173 6.05 -29.92 -8.50
N CYS A 174 6.70 -28.76 -8.34
CA CYS A 174 6.21 -27.75 -7.39
C CYS A 174 4.92 -27.07 -7.87
N VAL A 175 4.78 -27.00 -9.20
CA VAL A 175 3.77 -26.24 -9.94
C VAL A 175 2.39 -26.92 -9.93
N ALA A 176 2.37 -28.25 -9.86
CA ALA A 176 1.14 -29.05 -9.93
C ALA A 176 0.25 -28.93 -8.68
N SER A 177 0.81 -28.46 -7.55
CA SER A 177 0.30 -28.88 -6.25
C SER A 177 -0.44 -27.80 -5.46
N ILE A 178 -0.23 -26.52 -5.78
CA ILE A 178 -1.18 -25.44 -5.39
C ILE A 178 -2.57 -25.73 -5.95
N GLY A 179 -2.67 -26.52 -7.02
CA GLY A 179 -3.94 -26.94 -7.60
C GLY A 179 -4.86 -27.73 -6.69
N ILE A 180 -4.42 -28.08 -5.47
CA ILE A 180 -5.21 -28.79 -4.46
C ILE A 180 -5.45 -27.92 -3.21
N ALA A 181 -5.61 -26.60 -3.39
CA ALA A 181 -6.08 -25.68 -2.35
C ALA A 181 -7.46 -25.08 -2.75
N PRO A 182 -8.57 -25.81 -2.59
CA PRO A 182 -9.88 -25.38 -3.08
C PRO A 182 -10.42 -24.13 -2.36
N ALA A 183 -9.98 -23.89 -1.12
CA ALA A 183 -10.37 -22.74 -0.30
C ALA A 183 -9.52 -21.48 -0.56
N LEU A 184 -8.49 -21.57 -1.42
CA LEU A 184 -7.56 -20.48 -1.66
C LEU A 184 -8.27 -19.33 -2.37
N TYR A 185 -8.31 -18.17 -1.72
CA TYR A 185 -8.91 -16.96 -2.28
C TYR A 185 -7.92 -15.79 -2.37
N LYS A 186 -6.80 -15.85 -1.64
CA LYS A 186 -5.75 -14.83 -1.69
C LYS A 186 -4.38 -15.44 -1.94
N LEU A 187 -3.71 -14.94 -2.97
CA LEU A 187 -2.35 -15.31 -3.33
C LEU A 187 -1.51 -14.04 -3.42
N SER A 188 -0.54 -13.91 -2.52
CA SER A 188 0.36 -12.76 -2.45
C SER A 188 1.81 -13.22 -2.56
N GLN A 189 2.68 -12.44 -3.21
CA GLN A 189 4.15 -12.59 -3.23
C GLN A 189 4.60 -14.06 -3.24
N CYS A 190 4.29 -14.78 -4.31
CA CYS A 190 4.65 -16.18 -4.48
C CYS A 190 5.70 -16.31 -5.58
N PHE A 191 6.88 -16.85 -5.26
CA PHE A 191 7.92 -17.18 -6.26
C PHE A 191 7.72 -18.54 -6.90
N LEU A 192 6.76 -19.32 -6.42
CA LEU A 192 6.46 -20.61 -7.02
C LEU A 192 5.76 -20.33 -8.36
N GLN A 193 6.29 -20.91 -9.43
CA GLN A 193 5.52 -21.05 -10.66
C GLN A 193 4.27 -21.86 -10.29
N PHE A 194 3.09 -21.28 -10.46
CA PHE A 194 1.83 -21.99 -10.29
C PHE A 194 1.30 -22.37 -11.67
N ASP A 195 0.78 -23.59 -11.80
CA ASP A 195 0.16 -23.99 -13.07
C ASP A 195 -1.14 -23.22 -13.18
N ILE A 196 -1.15 -22.29 -14.13
CA ILE A 196 -2.26 -21.40 -14.47
C ILE A 196 -3.55 -22.17 -14.79
N ARG A 197 -3.41 -23.47 -15.10
CA ARG A 197 -4.52 -24.37 -15.42
C ARG A 197 -5.17 -25.01 -14.20
N THR A 198 -4.66 -24.78 -12.99
CA THR A 198 -5.19 -25.43 -11.79
C THR A 198 -6.54 -24.86 -11.36
N ALA A 199 -7.39 -25.74 -10.80
CA ALA A 199 -8.74 -25.36 -10.34
C ALA A 199 -8.71 -24.34 -9.19
N ALA A 200 -7.68 -24.37 -8.34
CA ALA A 200 -7.52 -23.45 -7.21
C ALA A 200 -7.53 -21.97 -7.62
N ILE A 201 -7.02 -21.66 -8.81
CA ILE A 201 -6.94 -20.28 -9.33
C ILE A 201 -8.33 -19.67 -9.55
N GLN A 202 -9.35 -20.49 -9.84
CA GLN A 202 -10.70 -20.01 -10.13
C GLN A 202 -11.39 -19.33 -8.94
N ASN A 203 -10.94 -19.61 -7.72
CA ASN A 203 -11.47 -19.03 -6.49
C ASN A 203 -10.69 -17.80 -6.00
N ILE A 204 -9.58 -17.44 -6.65
CA ILE A 204 -8.77 -16.29 -6.27
C ILE A 204 -9.59 -15.01 -6.47
N THR A 205 -9.71 -14.26 -5.37
CA THR A 205 -10.30 -12.92 -5.29
C THR A 205 -9.21 -11.85 -5.13
N HIS A 206 -8.06 -12.20 -4.54
CA HIS A 206 -6.94 -11.28 -4.30
C HIS A 206 -5.66 -11.87 -4.86
N LEU A 207 -5.07 -11.22 -5.87
CA LEU A 207 -3.81 -11.64 -6.48
C LEU A 207 -2.79 -10.50 -6.36
N GLU A 208 -1.74 -10.70 -5.58
CA GLU A 208 -0.66 -9.74 -5.39
C GLU A 208 0.67 -10.36 -5.78
N LEU A 209 1.34 -9.83 -6.79
CA LEU A 209 2.57 -10.36 -7.35
C LEU A 209 3.63 -9.27 -7.29
N GLU A 210 4.59 -9.36 -6.37
CA GLU A 210 5.60 -8.33 -6.18
C GLU A 210 7.00 -8.92 -6.28
N GLN A 211 7.78 -8.48 -7.28
CA GLN A 211 9.17 -8.90 -7.52
C GLN A 211 9.37 -10.42 -7.61
N THR A 212 8.30 -11.21 -7.81
CA THR A 212 8.39 -12.67 -7.60
C THR A 212 8.62 -13.46 -8.87
N MET A 213 8.09 -13.02 -10.00
CA MET A 213 8.26 -13.71 -11.28
C MET A 213 8.17 -12.70 -12.41
N LEU A 214 9.22 -12.59 -13.21
CA LEU A 214 9.20 -11.82 -14.46
C LEU A 214 8.37 -12.60 -15.49
N LEU A 215 7.04 -12.55 -15.40
CA LEU A 215 6.18 -13.28 -16.35
C LEU A 215 5.99 -12.47 -17.64
N PRO A 216 5.96 -13.13 -18.81
CA PRO A 216 5.48 -12.52 -20.03
C PRO A 216 4.00 -12.13 -19.90
N LEU A 217 3.59 -11.03 -20.56
CA LEU A 217 2.22 -10.52 -20.49
C LEU A 217 1.15 -11.56 -20.85
N SER A 218 1.39 -12.38 -21.87
CA SER A 218 0.49 -13.50 -22.26
C SER A 218 0.19 -14.47 -21.11
N GLN A 219 1.15 -14.72 -20.23
CA GLN A 219 0.94 -15.59 -19.07
C GLN A 219 0.06 -14.91 -18.03
N TYR A 220 0.28 -13.62 -17.74
CA TYR A 220 -0.63 -12.84 -16.89
C TYR A 220 -2.05 -12.87 -17.41
N LEU A 221 -2.25 -12.62 -18.71
CA LEU A 221 -3.58 -12.64 -19.33
C LEU A 221 -4.23 -14.03 -19.23
N THR A 222 -3.45 -15.10 -19.34
CA THR A 222 -3.95 -16.47 -19.15
C THR A 222 -4.42 -16.70 -17.71
N VAL A 223 -3.67 -16.22 -16.70
CA VAL A 223 -4.09 -16.28 -15.29
C VAL A 223 -5.38 -15.52 -15.09
N LEU A 224 -5.42 -14.27 -15.55
CA LEU A 224 -6.57 -13.39 -15.39
C LEU A 224 -7.80 -13.93 -16.13
N GLN A 225 -7.62 -14.64 -17.24
CA GLN A 225 -8.72 -15.28 -17.94
C GLN A 225 -9.40 -16.36 -17.09
N ASN A 226 -8.65 -17.02 -16.20
CA ASN A 226 -9.14 -18.09 -15.32
C ASN A 226 -9.62 -17.60 -13.94
N THR A 227 -9.38 -16.33 -13.57
CA THR A 227 -9.74 -15.76 -12.25
C THR A 227 -10.96 -14.83 -12.33
N LYS A 228 -12.13 -15.35 -12.75
CA LYS A 228 -13.33 -14.50 -12.95
C LYS A 228 -13.88 -13.84 -11.68
N LYS A 229 -13.53 -14.37 -10.50
CA LYS A 229 -13.89 -13.81 -9.19
C LYS A 229 -12.88 -12.78 -8.68
N LEU A 230 -11.85 -12.44 -9.46
CA LEU A 230 -10.81 -11.51 -9.02
C LEU A 230 -11.40 -10.14 -8.70
N GLN A 231 -11.08 -9.66 -7.51
CA GLN A 231 -11.54 -8.41 -6.92
C GLN A 231 -10.40 -7.40 -6.80
N VAL A 232 -9.22 -7.89 -6.38
CA VAL A 232 -8.01 -7.11 -6.19
C VAL A 232 -6.88 -7.74 -7.00
N LEU A 233 -6.25 -6.95 -7.87
CA LEU A 233 -5.07 -7.31 -8.62
C LEU A 233 -3.94 -6.35 -8.25
N SER A 234 -2.80 -6.86 -7.81
CA SER A 234 -1.56 -6.09 -7.62
C SER A 234 -0.42 -6.78 -8.36
N ILE A 235 0.26 -6.08 -9.26
CA ILE A 235 1.45 -6.57 -9.97
C ILE A 235 2.51 -5.51 -9.82
N ILE A 236 3.57 -5.79 -9.06
CA ILE A 236 4.63 -4.85 -8.69
C ILE A 236 5.97 -5.38 -9.18
N ASP A 237 6.63 -4.64 -10.07
CA ASP A 237 7.94 -4.94 -10.64
C ASP A 237 8.09 -6.38 -11.18
N SER A 238 6.99 -6.97 -11.65
CA SER A 238 6.95 -8.39 -12.04
C SER A 238 6.80 -8.60 -13.56
N PHE A 239 6.81 -7.54 -14.37
CA PHE A 239 6.75 -7.68 -15.82
C PHE A 239 8.10 -8.09 -16.42
N HIS A 240 8.12 -9.12 -17.27
CA HIS A 240 9.33 -9.47 -18.00
C HIS A 240 9.75 -8.33 -18.95
N PRO A 241 11.02 -7.89 -18.94
CA PRO A 241 11.50 -6.80 -19.80
C PRO A 241 11.64 -7.15 -21.29
N LEU A 242 11.36 -8.39 -21.71
CA LEU A 242 11.74 -8.88 -23.04
C LEU A 242 10.58 -8.83 -24.03
N GLY A 243 10.82 -8.01 -25.07
CA GLY A 243 10.46 -8.27 -26.46
C GLY A 243 8.99 -8.04 -26.84
N PRO A 244 8.71 -7.41 -28.00
CA PRO A 244 7.36 -7.36 -28.54
C PRO A 244 6.84 -8.79 -28.70
N GLN A 245 5.74 -9.12 -28.03
CA GLN A 245 5.09 -10.41 -28.25
C GLN A 245 4.48 -10.40 -29.64
N HIS A 246 5.01 -11.23 -30.54
CA HIS A 246 4.45 -11.41 -31.87
C HIS A 246 3.22 -12.32 -31.77
N GLY A 247 2.06 -11.74 -31.48
CA GLY A 247 0.78 -12.46 -31.44
C GLY A 247 -0.35 -11.56 -30.97
N SER A 248 -1.58 -11.88 -31.40
CA SER A 248 -2.78 -11.26 -30.83
C SER A 248 -2.96 -11.77 -29.40
N LEU A 249 -2.71 -10.92 -28.42
CA LEU A 249 -2.97 -11.22 -27.02
C LEU A 249 -4.50 -11.24 -26.76
N PRO A 250 -5.00 -12.17 -25.92
CA PRO A 250 -6.42 -12.26 -25.65
C PRO A 250 -6.93 -11.04 -24.88
N ARG A 251 -8.21 -10.70 -25.05
CA ARG A 251 -8.92 -9.76 -24.15
C ARG A 251 -9.52 -10.54 -22.98
N VAL A 252 -9.45 -9.94 -21.80
CA VAL A 252 -9.84 -10.59 -20.54
C VAL A 252 -10.88 -9.76 -19.83
N SER A 253 -12.09 -10.31 -19.70
CA SER A 253 -13.14 -9.73 -18.87
C SER A 253 -12.99 -10.15 -17.40
N LEU A 254 -12.93 -9.14 -16.52
CA LEU A 254 -12.81 -9.27 -15.06
C LEU A 254 -13.95 -8.50 -14.37
N PRO A 255 -15.18 -9.06 -14.35
CA PRO A 255 -16.37 -8.31 -13.94
C PRO A 255 -16.40 -7.94 -12.45
N CYS A 256 -15.70 -8.69 -11.59
CA CYS A 256 -15.66 -8.45 -10.15
C CYS A 256 -14.50 -7.54 -9.71
N LEU A 257 -13.64 -7.12 -10.64
CA LEU A 257 -12.41 -6.40 -10.32
C LEU A 257 -12.72 -4.94 -10.01
N TYR A 258 -12.47 -4.55 -8.76
CA TYR A 258 -12.67 -3.18 -8.29
C TYR A 258 -11.36 -2.49 -7.90
N ALA A 259 -10.25 -3.23 -7.73
CA ALA A 259 -8.94 -2.65 -7.43
C ALA A 259 -7.82 -3.28 -8.27
N ILE A 260 -7.06 -2.44 -8.96
CA ILE A 260 -5.83 -2.79 -9.65
C ILE A 260 -4.69 -1.97 -9.07
N THR A 261 -3.52 -2.57 -8.87
CA THR A 261 -2.25 -1.90 -8.59
C THR A 261 -1.20 -2.43 -9.56
N LEU A 262 -0.54 -1.60 -10.35
CA LEU A 262 0.46 -1.99 -11.35
C LEU A 262 1.74 -1.19 -11.17
N GLU A 263 2.78 -1.75 -10.56
CA GLU A 263 4.11 -1.17 -10.49
C GLU A 263 5.08 -1.83 -11.49
N GLY A 264 5.89 -1.04 -12.21
CA GLY A 264 6.91 -1.56 -13.14
C GLY A 264 7.14 -0.73 -14.41
N CYS A 265 7.27 -1.37 -15.56
CA CYS A 265 7.44 -0.65 -16.83
C CYS A 265 6.11 -0.11 -17.35
N LEU A 266 6.07 1.18 -17.72
CA LEU A 266 4.85 1.84 -18.19
C LEU A 266 4.20 1.12 -19.38
N SER A 267 5.02 0.70 -20.35
CA SER A 267 4.52 0.03 -21.55
C SER A 267 3.83 -1.28 -21.21
N SER A 268 4.39 -2.08 -20.30
CA SER A 268 3.82 -3.37 -19.90
C SER A 268 2.52 -3.21 -19.11
N CYS A 269 2.47 -2.21 -18.22
CA CYS A 269 1.27 -1.92 -17.46
C CYS A 269 0.13 -1.46 -18.39
N VAL A 270 0.42 -0.60 -19.36
CA VAL A 270 -0.57 -0.09 -20.30
C VAL A 270 -1.01 -1.15 -21.30
N GLU A 271 -0.08 -1.98 -21.77
CA GLU A 271 -0.41 -3.12 -22.62
C GLU A 271 -1.35 -4.08 -21.86
N LEU A 272 -1.03 -4.44 -20.61
CA LEU A 272 -1.94 -5.23 -19.76
C LEU A 272 -3.32 -4.58 -19.68
N LEU A 273 -3.41 -3.31 -19.28
CA LEU A 273 -4.67 -2.60 -19.13
C LEU A 273 -5.48 -2.57 -20.44
N SER A 274 -4.82 -2.45 -21.60
CA SER A 274 -5.48 -2.47 -22.91
C SER A 274 -6.15 -3.80 -23.28
N HIS A 275 -5.76 -4.87 -22.58
CA HIS A 275 -6.32 -6.20 -22.71
C HIS A 275 -7.36 -6.53 -21.63
N LEU A 276 -7.57 -5.66 -20.63
CA LEU A 276 -8.57 -5.86 -19.59
C LEU A 276 -9.88 -5.15 -19.94
N GLU A 277 -10.98 -5.89 -19.88
CA GLU A 277 -12.33 -5.34 -19.87
C GLU A 277 -12.73 -5.20 -18.40
N THR A 278 -12.69 -3.98 -17.90
CA THR A 278 -12.88 -3.66 -16.48
C THR A 278 -14.24 -3.03 -16.22
N HIS A 279 -14.72 -3.15 -15.00
CA HIS A 279 -15.93 -2.47 -14.56
C HIS A 279 -15.70 -0.94 -14.53
N PRO A 280 -16.72 -0.08 -14.78
CA PRO A 280 -16.64 1.37 -14.52
C PRO A 280 -16.22 1.66 -13.06
N GLU A 281 -16.63 0.71 -12.21
CA GLU A 281 -16.17 0.23 -10.90
C GLU A 281 -14.71 0.30 -10.44
N LEU A 282 -13.78 0.77 -11.27
CA LEU A 282 -12.40 0.37 -11.10
C LEU A 282 -11.57 1.44 -10.40
N SER A 283 -10.98 1.05 -9.26
CA SER A 283 -9.84 1.74 -8.67
C SER A 283 -8.54 1.22 -9.31
N LEU A 284 -7.72 2.10 -9.88
CA LEU A 284 -6.52 1.71 -10.65
C LEU A 284 -5.26 2.42 -10.16
N SER A 285 -4.38 1.81 -9.39
CA SER A 285 -3.08 2.33 -8.97
C SER A 285 -1.93 1.84 -9.83
N LEU A 286 -1.66 2.51 -10.93
CA LEU A 286 -0.40 2.40 -11.67
C LEU A 286 0.83 2.88 -10.83
N THR A 287 2.06 2.48 -11.16
CA THR A 287 3.33 2.89 -10.53
C THR A 287 4.50 2.59 -11.47
N CYS A 288 4.75 3.41 -12.49
CA CYS A 288 5.71 3.03 -13.54
C CYS A 288 7.18 3.43 -13.39
N GLU A 289 8.00 2.75 -12.58
CA GLU A 289 9.42 3.08 -12.34
C GLU A 289 10.32 3.28 -13.58
N ARG A 290 10.03 2.61 -14.70
CA ARG A 290 10.85 2.65 -15.92
C ARG A 290 10.03 3.01 -17.15
N VAL A 291 10.44 4.06 -17.87
CA VAL A 291 9.95 4.34 -19.23
C VAL A 291 10.94 3.73 -20.22
N ASN A 292 10.56 2.61 -20.84
CA ASN A 292 11.34 2.09 -21.97
C ASN A 292 11.16 3.05 -23.15
N TYR A 293 12.23 3.75 -23.54
CA TYR A 293 12.22 4.84 -24.54
C TYR A 293 12.00 4.41 -26.00
N HIS A 294 11.35 3.28 -26.24
CA HIS A 294 10.90 2.96 -27.58
C HIS A 294 9.78 3.94 -27.96
N LEU A 295 10.11 5.00 -28.71
CA LEU A 295 9.24 6.13 -29.09
C LEU A 295 7.84 5.72 -29.58
N ARG A 296 7.70 4.57 -30.24
CA ARG A 296 6.40 4.03 -30.70
C ARG A 296 5.46 3.62 -29.55
N SER A 297 6.02 3.24 -28.41
CA SER A 297 5.28 2.86 -27.22
C SER A 297 4.65 4.09 -26.53
N ILE A 298 5.31 5.25 -26.60
CA ILE A 298 4.89 6.44 -25.85
C ILE A 298 3.58 7.01 -26.39
N SER A 299 3.39 7.13 -27.71
CA SER A 299 2.13 7.63 -28.28
C SER A 299 0.95 6.70 -28.00
N SER A 300 1.15 5.39 -28.13
CA SER A 300 0.13 4.38 -27.83
C SER A 300 -0.24 4.39 -26.34
N THR A 301 0.78 4.48 -25.48
CA THR A 301 0.63 4.60 -24.03
C THR A 301 -0.16 5.84 -23.65
N SER A 302 0.24 6.97 -24.22
CA SER A 302 -0.32 8.27 -23.98
C SER A 302 -1.79 8.33 -24.40
N ASN A 303 -2.12 7.79 -25.58
CA ASN A 303 -3.51 7.67 -26.04
C ASN A 303 -4.33 6.74 -25.14
N TYR A 304 -3.76 5.65 -24.64
CA TYR A 304 -4.47 4.76 -23.73
C TYR A 304 -4.78 5.44 -22.39
N ILE A 305 -3.78 6.08 -21.76
CA ILE A 305 -3.99 6.81 -20.51
C ILE A 305 -4.98 7.96 -20.73
N HIS A 306 -4.86 8.68 -21.85
CA HIS A 306 -5.81 9.71 -22.24
C HIS A 306 -7.23 9.15 -22.33
N ASN A 307 -7.42 8.02 -23.03
CA ASN A 307 -8.72 7.36 -23.12
C ASN A 307 -9.22 6.88 -21.76
N LEU A 308 -8.34 6.32 -20.93
CA LEU A 308 -8.70 5.87 -19.58
C LEU A 308 -9.20 7.03 -18.72
N ILE A 309 -8.52 8.19 -18.80
CA ILE A 309 -8.96 9.42 -18.13
C ILE A 309 -10.22 9.99 -18.78
N LEU A 310 -10.41 9.87 -20.10
CA LEU A 310 -11.62 10.36 -20.79
C LEU A 310 -12.89 9.61 -20.37
N HIS A 311 -12.79 8.30 -20.14
CA HIS A 311 -13.90 7.47 -19.67
C HIS A 311 -14.04 7.48 -18.15
N TRP A 312 -13.22 8.26 -17.45
CA TRP A 312 -13.30 8.44 -16.01
C TRP A 312 -14.53 9.30 -15.66
N SER A 313 -15.46 8.74 -14.87
CA SER A 313 -16.65 9.47 -14.39
C SER A 313 -16.45 9.86 -12.93
N PRO A 314 -16.35 11.16 -12.59
CA PRO A 314 -16.14 11.61 -11.21
C PRO A 314 -17.32 11.27 -10.28
N ASP A 315 -18.53 11.11 -10.82
CA ASP A 315 -19.76 10.88 -10.02
C ASP A 315 -19.96 9.42 -9.57
N ASN A 316 -19.29 8.45 -10.21
CA ASN A 316 -19.58 7.03 -10.01
C ASN A 316 -18.53 6.29 -9.20
N PHE A 317 -17.44 6.92 -8.76
CA PHE A 317 -16.28 6.19 -8.28
C PHE A 317 -15.60 6.68 -6.99
N GLN A 318 -15.08 5.71 -6.22
CA GLN A 318 -14.08 5.90 -5.16
C GLN A 318 -12.69 5.71 -5.76
N PRO A 319 -12.01 6.76 -6.28
CA PRO A 319 -10.73 6.59 -6.96
C PRO A 319 -9.59 6.20 -6.01
N PHE A 320 -8.72 5.30 -6.46
CA PHE A 320 -7.29 5.30 -6.14
C PHE A 320 -6.51 5.01 -7.44
N LEU A 321 -6.15 6.07 -8.18
CA LEU A 321 -5.19 6.11 -9.28
C LEU A 321 -3.84 6.69 -8.92
N GLU A 322 -3.03 5.95 -8.17
CA GLU A 322 -1.57 6.14 -8.20
C GLU A 322 -0.99 5.77 -9.57
N THR A 323 0.09 6.42 -10.00
CA THR A 323 1.04 6.24 -11.10
C THR A 323 2.31 6.81 -10.48
N LYS A 324 3.47 6.15 -10.57
CA LYS A 324 4.74 6.41 -9.87
C LYS A 324 5.88 5.84 -10.71
N SER A 325 6.44 6.68 -11.53
CA SER A 325 7.76 6.48 -12.12
C SER A 325 8.85 6.94 -11.18
N ARG A 326 10.09 6.43 -11.32
CA ARG A 326 11.35 6.97 -10.71
C ARG A 326 11.65 8.42 -11.13
N SER A 327 10.62 9.09 -11.62
CA SER A 327 10.66 10.35 -12.34
C SER A 327 9.31 11.04 -12.43
N ASN A 328 8.17 10.39 -12.18
CA ASN A 328 6.84 11.01 -12.32
C ASN A 328 5.76 10.15 -11.66
N THR A 329 5.15 10.59 -10.56
CA THR A 329 4.01 9.96 -9.90
C THR A 329 2.70 10.75 -10.05
N LEU A 330 1.75 10.37 -10.91
CA LEU A 330 0.36 10.85 -10.80
C LEU A 330 -0.40 9.98 -9.77
N ARG A 331 -0.76 10.46 -8.58
CA ARG A 331 -1.83 9.84 -7.77
C ARG A 331 -3.16 10.55 -7.90
N ILE A 332 -4.28 9.85 -7.94
CA ILE A 332 -5.63 10.37 -7.80
C ILE A 332 -6.25 9.50 -6.73
N TYR A 333 -6.89 10.05 -5.72
CA TYR A 333 -7.50 9.24 -4.69
C TYR A 333 -8.71 9.93 -4.06
N ASN A 334 -9.63 9.13 -3.54
CA ASN A 334 -10.69 9.56 -2.65
C ASN A 334 -10.21 9.29 -1.21
N THR A 335 -10.18 10.33 -0.38
CA THR A 335 -9.62 10.26 0.97
C THR A 335 -10.39 9.31 1.90
N GLY A 336 -11.62 8.92 1.55
CA GLY A 336 -12.46 8.07 2.39
C GLY A 336 -11.93 6.65 2.66
N GLN A 337 -10.95 6.15 1.90
CA GLN A 337 -10.40 4.79 2.04
C GLN A 337 -8.89 4.71 2.34
N LEU A 338 -8.19 5.83 2.50
CA LEU A 338 -6.74 5.80 2.72
C LEU A 338 -6.38 5.50 4.18
N ASN A 339 -5.24 4.84 4.36
CA ASN A 339 -4.62 4.66 5.67
C ASN A 339 -4.46 6.04 6.35
N PRO A 340 -5.14 6.31 7.48
CA PRO A 340 -5.19 7.62 8.11
C PRO A 340 -3.81 8.15 8.54
N LYS A 341 -2.79 7.28 8.62
CA LYS A 341 -1.42 7.66 8.94
C LYS A 341 -0.69 8.48 7.88
N LYS A 342 -1.00 8.30 6.59
CA LYS A 342 -0.34 9.10 5.54
C LYS A 342 -0.93 10.52 5.42
N PHE A 343 -2.14 10.72 5.95
CA PHE A 343 -2.91 11.96 5.79
C PHE A 343 -3.69 12.30 7.07
N PRO A 344 -3.00 12.68 8.15
CA PRO A 344 -3.64 13.10 9.39
C PRO A 344 -4.51 14.34 9.16
N GLY A 345 -5.82 14.21 9.30
CA GLY A 345 -6.80 15.30 9.14
C GLY A 345 -8.03 14.98 8.27
N SER A 346 -8.10 13.80 7.63
CA SER A 346 -9.14 13.44 6.66
C SER A 346 -10.36 12.66 7.22
N GLN A 347 -10.60 12.70 8.53
CA GLN A 347 -11.77 12.03 9.12
C GLN A 347 -13.05 12.83 8.83
N GLY A 348 -13.84 12.41 7.83
CA GLY A 348 -15.26 12.78 7.72
C GLY A 348 -15.74 13.02 6.29
N ASP A 349 -14.93 13.62 5.43
CA ASP A 349 -15.37 14.05 4.10
C ASP A 349 -14.63 13.29 2.98
N GLN A 350 -15.41 12.80 2.02
CA GLN A 350 -14.91 12.21 0.77
C GLN A 350 -14.29 13.32 -0.08
N LEU A 351 -13.02 13.62 0.15
CA LEU A 351 -12.28 14.60 -0.63
C LEU A 351 -11.63 13.90 -1.82
N LEU A 352 -11.91 14.40 -3.02
CA LEU A 352 -11.12 14.03 -4.19
C LEU A 352 -9.76 14.72 -4.08
N GLN A 353 -8.70 13.91 -4.07
CA GLN A 353 -7.33 14.37 -4.04
C GLN A 353 -6.56 13.91 -5.29
N LEU A 354 -5.90 14.85 -5.96
CA LEU A 354 -5.02 14.58 -7.10
C LEU A 354 -3.59 14.93 -6.72
N LYS A 355 -2.69 13.96 -6.61
CA LYS A 355 -1.25 14.14 -6.48
C LYS A 355 -0.54 14.05 -7.84
N LEU A 356 0.32 14.99 -8.17
CA LEU A 356 1.18 14.98 -9.36
C LEU A 356 2.62 15.20 -8.92
N THR A 357 3.41 14.15 -8.75
CA THR A 357 4.85 14.23 -8.49
C THR A 357 5.62 14.11 -9.79
N TRP A 358 6.65 14.91 -10.01
CA TRP A 358 7.60 14.80 -11.12
C TRP A 358 9.01 14.82 -10.52
N GLU A 359 9.81 13.78 -10.70
CA GLU A 359 11.25 13.76 -10.42
C GLU A 359 12.08 14.16 -11.65
N PRO A 360 13.33 14.64 -11.48
CA PRO A 360 14.15 15.07 -12.60
C PRO A 360 14.47 13.85 -13.47
N LEU A 361 14.00 13.85 -14.71
CA LEU A 361 14.56 12.95 -15.73
C LEU A 361 15.79 13.60 -16.31
N ASP A 362 16.82 12.79 -16.54
CA ASP A 362 17.98 13.21 -17.35
C ASP A 362 17.57 13.58 -18.80
N MET A 363 16.32 13.32 -19.22
CA MET A 363 15.81 13.58 -20.58
C MET A 363 14.44 14.31 -20.60
N ILE A 364 14.49 15.64 -20.82
CA ILE A 364 13.34 16.58 -20.90
C ILE A 364 12.26 16.17 -21.93
N SER A 365 12.64 15.52 -23.03
CA SER A 365 11.70 15.17 -24.11
C SER A 365 10.62 14.16 -23.67
N SER A 366 10.98 13.20 -22.82
CA SER A 366 10.08 12.12 -22.39
C SER A 366 8.96 12.58 -21.44
N GLN A 367 9.22 13.60 -20.62
CA GLN A 367 8.21 14.20 -19.74
C GLN A 367 7.05 14.78 -20.53
N ARG A 368 7.35 15.43 -21.67
CA ARG A 368 6.33 16.06 -22.51
C ARG A 368 5.34 15.03 -23.03
N ASP A 369 5.82 13.92 -23.56
CA ASP A 369 4.99 13.00 -24.35
C ASP A 369 4.03 12.18 -23.47
N ILE A 370 4.34 12.01 -22.19
CA ILE A 370 3.49 11.32 -21.20
C ILE A 370 2.62 12.32 -20.43
N VAL A 371 3.23 13.38 -19.87
CA VAL A 371 2.51 14.27 -18.96
C VAL A 371 1.56 15.20 -19.71
N SER A 372 1.92 15.66 -20.91
CA SER A 372 1.07 16.59 -21.68
C SER A 372 -0.30 15.97 -21.98
N PRO A 373 -0.39 14.73 -22.49
CA PRO A 373 -1.69 14.18 -22.88
C PRO A 373 -2.52 13.75 -21.66
N MET A 374 -1.86 13.39 -20.54
CA MET A 374 -2.51 13.16 -19.25
C MET A 374 -3.15 14.43 -18.70
N LEU A 375 -2.40 15.53 -18.62
CA LEU A 375 -2.94 16.82 -18.15
C LEU A 375 -4.03 17.35 -19.10
N ASN A 376 -3.88 17.16 -20.41
CA ASN A 376 -4.92 17.51 -21.38
C ASN A 376 -6.19 16.66 -21.18
N ALA A 377 -6.06 15.36 -20.88
CA ALA A 377 -7.20 14.50 -20.57
C ALA A 377 -7.91 14.97 -19.29
N LEU A 378 -7.14 15.22 -18.23
CA LEU A 378 -7.65 15.69 -16.94
C LEU A 378 -8.30 17.07 -17.07
N ALA A 379 -7.81 17.94 -17.94
CA ALA A 379 -8.38 19.26 -18.17
C ALA A 379 -9.76 19.23 -18.85
N ILE A 380 -10.14 18.11 -19.47
CA ILE A 380 -11.46 17.92 -20.09
C ILE A 380 -12.48 17.38 -19.07
N GLN A 381 -12.02 16.81 -17.96
CA GLN A 381 -12.89 16.21 -16.96
C GLN A 381 -13.53 17.26 -16.04
N PRO A 382 -14.78 17.04 -15.57
CA PRO A 382 -15.41 17.92 -14.60
C PRO A 382 -14.71 17.78 -13.25
N MET A 383 -13.84 18.75 -12.94
CA MET A 383 -13.04 18.77 -11.72
C MET A 383 -13.72 19.52 -10.57
N GLU A 384 -15.05 19.69 -10.61
CA GLU A 384 -15.81 20.52 -9.65
C GLU A 384 -15.73 20.00 -8.20
N ASN A 385 -15.44 18.72 -8.02
CA ASN A 385 -15.29 18.08 -6.71
C ASN A 385 -13.83 17.96 -6.26
N LEU A 386 -12.85 18.41 -7.07
CA LEU A 386 -11.44 18.33 -6.72
C LEU A 386 -11.12 19.37 -5.64
N GLN A 387 -10.98 18.94 -4.38
CA GLN A 387 -10.70 19.85 -3.27
C GLN A 387 -9.22 19.93 -2.93
N ILE A 388 -8.47 18.82 -3.06
CA ILE A 388 -7.04 18.79 -2.74
C ILE A 388 -6.26 18.43 -3.99
N LEU A 389 -5.30 19.28 -4.37
CA LEU A 389 -4.38 19.03 -5.47
C LEU A 389 -2.96 19.03 -4.92
N ALA A 390 -2.41 17.85 -4.68
CA ALA A 390 -0.99 17.73 -4.43
C ALA A 390 -0.20 17.87 -5.73
N MET A 391 0.81 18.74 -5.79
CA MET A 391 1.73 18.81 -6.93
C MET A 391 3.15 18.91 -6.41
N ASN A 392 3.97 17.93 -6.71
CA ASN A 392 5.37 17.87 -6.35
C ASN A 392 6.20 17.98 -7.64
N PHE A 393 7.02 19.02 -7.76
CA PHE A 393 7.90 19.20 -8.89
C PHE A 393 9.35 19.16 -8.39
N ALA A 394 10.11 18.13 -8.71
CA ALA A 394 11.51 18.03 -8.30
C ALA A 394 12.46 18.74 -9.28
N SER A 395 11.99 19.14 -10.47
CA SER A 395 12.77 19.84 -11.48
C SER A 395 11.99 20.97 -12.14
N LYS A 396 12.72 21.87 -12.81
CA LYS A 396 12.14 22.93 -13.63
C LYS A 396 11.29 22.38 -14.77
N LEU A 397 10.16 23.02 -15.04
CA LEU A 397 9.27 22.65 -16.14
C LEU A 397 9.80 23.13 -17.48
N SER A 398 9.62 22.31 -18.51
CA SER A 398 9.76 22.80 -19.88
C SER A 398 8.69 23.87 -20.15
N PRO A 399 8.95 24.87 -21.02
CA PRO A 399 7.96 25.93 -21.32
C PRO A 399 6.60 25.41 -21.79
N GLN A 400 6.60 24.26 -22.48
CA GLN A 400 5.38 23.61 -22.94
C GLN A 400 4.61 22.93 -21.81
N LEU A 401 5.30 22.16 -20.96
CA LEU A 401 4.67 21.53 -19.81
C LEU A 401 4.13 22.59 -18.85
N PHE A 402 4.89 23.67 -18.62
CA PHE A 402 4.45 24.84 -17.89
C PHE A 402 3.13 25.41 -18.42
N LYS A 403 3.02 25.62 -19.74
CA LYS A 403 1.79 26.10 -20.38
C LYS A 403 0.60 25.15 -20.16
N ILE A 404 0.84 23.85 -20.24
CA ILE A 404 -0.20 22.83 -20.06
C ILE A 404 -0.63 22.74 -18.60
N THR A 405 0.30 22.71 -17.66
CA THR A 405 0.01 22.74 -16.22
C THR A 405 -0.78 23.99 -15.85
N LYS A 406 -0.40 25.16 -16.39
CA LYS A 406 -1.16 26.40 -16.22
C LYS A 406 -2.58 26.30 -16.76
N CYS A 407 -2.76 25.71 -17.94
CA CYS A 407 -4.07 25.46 -18.53
C CYS A 407 -4.91 24.53 -17.62
N PHE A 408 -4.34 23.41 -17.18
CA PHE A 408 -4.96 22.46 -16.27
C PHE A 408 -5.41 23.13 -14.96
N LEU A 409 -4.53 23.88 -14.31
CA LEU A 409 -4.85 24.58 -13.06
C LEU A 409 -5.94 25.64 -13.22
N SER A 410 -6.11 26.21 -14.41
CA SER A 410 -7.20 27.15 -14.69
C SER A 410 -8.58 26.48 -14.70
N MET A 411 -8.64 25.16 -14.86
CA MET A 411 -9.87 24.36 -14.84
C MET A 411 -10.23 23.87 -13.43
N CYS A 412 -9.27 23.82 -12.51
CA CYS A 412 -9.43 23.29 -11.15
C CYS A 412 -10.02 24.34 -10.18
N SER A 413 -11.21 24.86 -10.48
CA SER A 413 -11.78 26.00 -9.75
C SER A 413 -12.16 25.71 -8.29
N SER A 414 -12.41 24.44 -7.95
CA SER A 414 -12.82 23.96 -6.63
C SER A 414 -11.69 23.62 -5.67
N VAL A 415 -10.43 23.63 -6.14
CA VAL A 415 -9.28 23.23 -5.32
C VAL A 415 -9.12 24.22 -4.17
N GLN A 416 -9.22 23.69 -2.96
CA GLN A 416 -9.06 24.42 -1.69
C GLN A 416 -7.67 24.25 -1.10
N GLU A 417 -7.00 23.11 -1.35
CA GLU A 417 -5.65 22.86 -0.85
C GLU A 417 -4.70 22.43 -1.96
N LEU A 418 -3.55 23.13 -2.07
CA LEU A 418 -2.40 22.67 -2.84
C LEU A 418 -1.40 21.97 -1.91
N ALA A 419 -1.34 20.64 -1.93
CA ALA A 419 -0.52 19.88 -0.98
C ALA A 419 0.84 19.40 -1.52
N GLN A 420 1.77 19.12 -0.61
CA GLN A 420 3.08 18.49 -0.89
C GLN A 420 3.91 19.17 -1.99
N VAL A 421 3.84 20.50 -2.09
CA VAL A 421 4.66 21.25 -3.05
C VAL A 421 6.11 21.27 -2.56
N THR A 422 7.01 20.66 -3.32
CA THR A 422 8.46 20.69 -3.04
C THR A 422 9.04 22.09 -3.25
N THR A 423 10.22 22.35 -2.70
CA THR A 423 10.87 23.67 -2.79
C THR A 423 11.34 24.07 -4.18
N TRP A 424 11.57 23.10 -5.07
CA TRP A 424 11.80 23.37 -6.49
C TRP A 424 10.48 23.69 -7.19
N GLY A 425 9.45 22.92 -6.85
CA GLY A 425 8.10 23.14 -7.33
C GLY A 425 7.49 24.46 -6.89
N SER A 426 7.88 25.03 -5.76
CA SER A 426 7.35 26.31 -5.33
C SER A 426 7.70 27.44 -6.29
N ASP A 427 8.91 27.48 -6.87
CA ASP A 427 9.27 28.56 -7.80
C ASP A 427 8.48 28.47 -9.10
N GLU A 428 8.37 27.26 -9.66
CA GLU A 428 7.59 27.02 -10.88
C GLU A 428 6.10 27.21 -10.64
N LEU A 429 5.58 26.73 -9.51
CA LEU A 429 4.20 26.96 -9.09
C LEU A 429 3.93 28.45 -8.93
N MET A 430 4.86 29.19 -8.31
CA MET A 430 4.75 30.64 -8.19
C MET A 430 4.73 31.31 -9.55
N LEU A 431 5.60 30.92 -10.49
CA LEU A 431 5.55 31.42 -11.86
C LEU A 431 4.22 31.10 -12.56
N ILE A 432 3.59 29.96 -12.25
CA ILE A 432 2.28 29.60 -12.80
C ILE A 432 1.17 30.46 -12.18
N LEU A 433 1.19 30.65 -10.85
CA LEU A 433 0.16 31.35 -10.08
C LEU A 433 0.25 32.87 -10.17
N GLU A 434 1.47 33.42 -10.24
CA GLU A 434 1.75 34.82 -10.53
C GLU A 434 1.41 35.06 -12.00
N GLN A 435 0.16 35.43 -12.27
CA GLN A 435 -0.28 35.77 -13.61
C GLN A 435 0.56 36.90 -14.21
N GLU A 436 0.56 36.96 -15.55
CA GLU A 436 0.89 38.21 -16.22
C GLU A 436 -0.07 39.30 -15.71
N PRO A 437 0.42 40.51 -15.38
CA PRO A 437 -0.34 41.57 -14.72
C PRO A 437 -1.59 42.07 -15.48
N HIS A 438 -1.89 41.50 -16.65
CA HIS A 438 -2.98 41.91 -17.54
C HIS A 438 -4.06 40.84 -17.74
N SER A 439 -3.98 39.66 -17.10
CA SER A 439 -5.02 38.63 -17.19
C SER A 439 -6.04 38.76 -16.05
N PRO A 440 -7.36 38.83 -16.34
CA PRO A 440 -8.41 38.97 -15.31
C PRO A 440 -8.80 37.65 -14.62
N ARG A 441 -8.31 36.49 -15.07
CA ARG A 441 -8.78 35.18 -14.58
C ARG A 441 -7.90 34.65 -13.44
N VAL A 442 -8.35 34.74 -12.20
CA VAL A 442 -7.64 34.11 -11.06
C VAL A 442 -7.53 32.59 -11.24
N LEU A 443 -6.32 32.04 -11.20
CA LEU A 443 -6.13 30.59 -11.13
C LEU A 443 -6.47 30.10 -9.71
N LEU A 444 -7.18 28.97 -9.61
CA LEU A 444 -7.60 28.35 -8.35
C LEU A 444 -8.31 29.36 -7.40
N PRO A 445 -9.46 29.92 -7.79
CA PRO A 445 -10.16 30.93 -6.99
C PRO A 445 -10.58 30.44 -5.60
N SER A 446 -10.75 29.12 -5.41
CA SER A 446 -11.12 28.52 -4.13
C SER A 446 -9.92 28.15 -3.25
N LEU A 447 -8.68 28.43 -3.68
CA LEU A 447 -7.48 28.02 -2.96
C LEU A 447 -7.41 28.72 -1.59
N GLN A 448 -7.47 27.93 -0.53
CA GLN A 448 -7.41 28.39 0.86
C GLN A 448 -6.11 27.99 1.55
N LYS A 449 -5.44 26.93 1.08
CA LYS A 449 -4.30 26.33 1.76
C LYS A 449 -3.22 25.87 0.79
N ILE A 450 -1.95 26.12 1.13
CA ILE A 450 -0.79 25.55 0.44
C ILE A 450 0.05 24.80 1.48
N SER A 451 0.20 23.49 1.30
CA SER A 451 1.04 22.63 2.13
C SER A 451 2.36 22.35 1.41
N LEU A 452 3.48 22.85 1.93
CA LEU A 452 4.80 22.62 1.35
C LEU A 452 5.43 21.35 1.92
N GLY A 453 5.94 20.49 1.04
CA GLY A 453 6.68 19.28 1.39
C GLY A 453 8.20 19.53 1.44
N GLN A 454 8.89 18.88 2.39
CA GLN A 454 10.35 18.81 2.53
C GLN A 454 11.12 20.08 2.13
N SER A 455 11.29 20.99 3.08
CA SER A 455 12.04 22.24 2.92
C SER A 455 13.52 22.09 3.29
N ASN A 456 14.46 22.59 2.48
CA ASN A 456 15.86 22.74 2.89
C ASN A 456 16.16 24.15 3.41
N LYS A 457 17.12 24.34 4.34
CA LYS A 457 17.43 25.69 4.93
C LYS A 457 17.74 26.75 3.88
N ARG A 458 18.28 26.33 2.72
CA ARG A 458 18.67 27.22 1.63
C ARG A 458 17.47 27.85 0.89
N ASP A 459 16.26 27.34 1.12
CA ASP A 459 15.05 27.80 0.42
C ASP A 459 14.29 28.92 1.16
N ALA A 460 14.83 29.41 2.29
CA ALA A 460 14.18 30.44 3.10
C ALA A 460 13.79 31.71 2.31
N TYR A 461 14.61 32.13 1.34
CA TYR A 461 14.32 33.28 0.49
C TYR A 461 13.15 33.01 -0.47
N LYS A 462 12.95 31.77 -0.93
CA LYS A 462 11.86 31.40 -1.84
C LYS A 462 10.50 31.54 -1.15
N TYR A 463 10.45 31.26 0.15
CA TYR A 463 9.23 31.45 0.94
C TYR A 463 8.82 32.91 1.09
N SER A 464 9.72 33.88 0.90
CA SER A 464 9.36 35.30 0.99
C SER A 464 8.39 35.73 -0.13
N ARG A 465 8.62 35.26 -1.37
CA ARG A 465 7.73 35.50 -2.51
C ARG A 465 6.40 34.77 -2.36
N LEU A 466 6.45 33.49 -2.00
CA LEU A 466 5.25 32.70 -1.75
C LEU A 466 4.39 33.35 -0.65
N ARG A 467 5.03 33.84 0.42
CA ARG A 467 4.36 34.58 1.50
C ARG A 467 3.70 35.85 0.99
N GLU A 468 4.37 36.65 0.19
CA GLU A 468 3.78 37.89 -0.35
C GLU A 468 2.53 37.57 -1.17
N PHE A 469 2.61 36.57 -2.03
CA PHE A 469 1.46 36.08 -2.80
C PHE A 469 0.31 35.61 -1.90
N MET A 470 0.60 34.77 -0.90
CA MET A 470 -0.42 34.24 0.01
C MET A 470 -1.04 35.33 0.88
N THR A 471 -0.26 36.32 1.31
CA THR A 471 -0.76 37.46 2.10
C THR A 471 -1.74 38.29 1.27
N ARG A 472 -1.45 38.51 -0.02
CA ARG A 472 -2.36 39.22 -0.94
C ARG A 472 -3.66 38.46 -1.20
N ARG A 473 -3.66 37.13 -1.03
CA ARG A 473 -4.79 36.25 -1.34
C ARG A 473 -5.49 35.67 -0.11
N CYS A 474 -5.01 35.98 1.10
CA CYS A 474 -5.50 35.39 2.36
C CYS A 474 -5.42 33.84 2.38
N ILE A 475 -4.36 33.26 1.83
CA ILE A 475 -4.14 31.80 1.76
C ILE A 475 -3.32 31.34 2.97
N CYS A 476 -3.73 30.24 3.61
CA CYS A 476 -3.00 29.58 4.70
C CYS A 476 -1.78 28.82 4.17
N LEU A 477 -0.65 28.92 4.87
CA LEU A 477 0.56 28.16 4.58
C LEU A 477 0.82 27.14 5.68
N ASP A 478 0.80 25.86 5.31
CA ASP A 478 1.28 24.78 6.16
C ASP A 478 2.65 24.33 5.65
N ILE A 479 3.66 24.28 6.52
CA ILE A 479 4.97 23.76 6.18
C ILE A 479 5.26 22.55 7.07
N THR A 480 5.47 21.38 6.45
CA THR A 480 5.82 20.17 7.19
C THR A 480 7.34 19.94 7.16
N PHE A 481 7.95 19.79 8.33
CA PHE A 481 9.38 19.55 8.50
C PHE A 481 9.65 18.15 9.02
N TRP A 482 10.49 17.38 8.32
CA TRP A 482 10.71 15.95 8.64
C TRP A 482 11.99 15.67 9.44
N SER A 483 12.89 16.65 9.63
CA SER A 483 14.22 16.39 10.23
C SER A 483 14.91 17.58 10.92
N TYR A 484 14.19 18.61 11.38
CA TYR A 484 14.83 19.83 11.90
C TYR A 484 14.80 19.99 13.42
N LYS A 485 15.84 20.66 13.93
CA LYS A 485 15.89 21.20 15.30
C LYS A 485 14.79 22.26 15.49
N GLN A 486 14.15 22.22 16.66
CA GLN A 486 13.12 23.15 17.14
C GLN A 486 13.48 24.63 16.93
N GLU A 487 14.76 24.98 16.99
CA GLU A 487 15.29 26.33 16.73
C GLU A 487 14.92 26.90 15.35
N LEU A 488 14.82 26.06 14.31
CA LEU A 488 14.47 26.51 12.95
C LEU A 488 12.97 26.83 12.84
N VAL A 489 12.15 26.03 13.50
CA VAL A 489 10.69 26.23 13.60
C VAL A 489 10.42 27.59 14.26
N GLU A 490 11.11 27.89 15.35
CA GLU A 490 10.99 29.18 16.04
C GLU A 490 11.55 30.35 15.22
N TYR A 491 12.67 30.17 14.51
CA TYR A 491 13.18 31.19 13.58
C TYR A 491 12.16 31.52 12.47
N MET A 492 11.51 30.51 11.90
CA MET A 492 10.52 30.75 10.84
C MET A 492 9.22 31.37 11.37
N LYS A 493 8.75 30.97 12.56
CA LYS A 493 7.62 31.65 13.23
C LYS A 493 7.91 33.13 13.47
N ALA A 494 9.13 33.46 13.87
CA ALA A 494 9.55 34.85 14.06
C ALA A 494 9.59 35.63 12.74
N MET A 495 9.96 35.00 11.63
CA MET A 495 9.95 35.64 10.31
C MET A 495 8.55 35.76 9.70
N ILE A 496 7.64 34.81 9.96
CA ILE A 496 6.35 34.68 9.29
C ILE A 496 5.21 34.62 10.33
N PRO A 497 4.64 35.77 10.72
CA PRO A 497 3.45 35.82 11.58
C PRO A 497 2.28 35.09 10.90
N ASN A 498 1.51 34.30 11.67
CA ASN A 498 0.41 33.40 11.24
C ASN A 498 0.82 32.11 10.52
N LEU A 499 2.10 31.73 10.53
CA LEU A 499 2.55 30.44 10.00
C LEU A 499 2.14 29.29 10.93
N ASN A 500 1.35 28.33 10.42
CA ASN A 500 1.04 27.11 11.13
C ASN A 500 2.12 26.06 10.82
N ILE A 501 2.93 25.69 11.81
CA ILE A 501 3.99 24.69 11.66
C ILE A 501 3.56 23.41 12.39
N VAL A 502 3.33 22.34 11.64
CA VAL A 502 3.08 21.00 12.18
C VAL A 502 4.42 20.26 12.24
N TRP A 503 4.90 20.02 13.45
CA TRP A 503 6.09 19.19 13.70
C TRP A 503 5.65 17.80 14.15
N ASP A 504 6.07 16.76 13.43
CA ASP A 504 5.82 15.36 13.79
C ASP A 504 7.12 14.70 14.31
N PRO A 505 7.33 14.63 15.63
CA PRO A 505 8.51 13.98 16.20
C PRO A 505 8.53 12.46 16.03
N ASN A 506 7.39 11.82 15.71
CA ASN A 506 7.25 10.36 15.70
C ASN A 506 7.43 9.72 14.31
N HIS A 507 7.70 10.52 13.28
CA HIS A 507 7.90 10.02 11.93
C HIS A 507 9.15 9.09 11.87
N PRO A 508 9.11 7.92 11.18
CA PRO A 508 10.22 6.94 11.19
C PRO A 508 11.59 7.48 10.79
N SER A 509 11.62 8.59 10.02
CA SER A 509 12.84 9.28 9.59
C SER A 509 13.42 10.27 10.63
N SER A 510 12.77 10.46 11.79
CA SER A 510 13.25 11.35 12.86
C SER A 510 14.26 10.65 13.80
N ARG A 511 14.44 9.34 13.68
CA ARG A 511 15.49 8.58 14.36
C ARG A 511 16.74 8.53 13.48
N PHE A 512 17.77 9.28 13.86
CA PHE A 512 19.13 9.07 13.36
C PHE A 512 20.07 8.74 14.52
N TYR A 513 21.04 7.87 14.22
CA TYR A 513 22.22 7.54 15.02
C TYR A 513 23.03 8.77 15.40
#